data_AF-A0A7Y3X6N5-F1
#
_entry.id   AF-A0A7Y3X6N5-F1
#
_cell.length_a   1.000
_cell.length_b   1.000
_cell.length_c   1.000
_cell.angle_alpha   90.00
_cell.angle_beta   90.00
_cell.angle_gamma   90.00
#
_symmetry.space_group_name_H-M   'P 1'
#
loop_
_entity.id
_entity.type
_entity.pdbx_description
1 polymer ?
#
loop_
_entity_poly.entity_id
_entity_poly.type
_entity_poly.pdbx_seq_one_letter_code
_entity_poly.pdbx_strand_id
1 'polypeptide(L)'
;MHSRQGITEIFSTFVEFSGDRFNEWTSDRRLHRNMLNRLESAVTADLRNLSNSDWALYWHRAWMNQSTMAAGHLTAYLQETCYWVDHKLTSRQTGVQYSLPDFFQIAIASLPIVLKGYCPKYGASLQTYASLIFSNTIRDTLRQQKEADSRTDWGLLRKLIQKRLTESLQQAGLSVETIAQYCLAWQCFKTLCVSGDTPTTRRLSRPDAAIWEAIAQLYNQQRLRQLSLTAPECDPKTLKQ
;
A
#
# COMPACT_ATOMS: atom_id res chain seq x y z
N MET A 1 5.65 -24.82 -3.77
CA MET A 1 4.27 -25.15 -3.34
C MET A 1 3.72 -26.22 -4.29
N HIS A 2 3.22 -27.32 -3.75
CA HIS A 2 2.53 -28.35 -4.54
C HIS A 2 1.08 -27.92 -4.81
N SER A 3 0.58 -28.17 -6.02
CA SER A 3 -0.78 -27.77 -6.43
C SER A 3 -1.82 -28.73 -5.86
N ARG A 4 -2.90 -28.17 -5.31
CA ARG A 4 -3.99 -28.94 -4.68
C ARG A 4 -4.86 -29.56 -5.77
N GLN A 5 -5.22 -30.82 -5.62
CA GLN A 5 -5.99 -31.55 -6.65
C GLN A 5 -7.41 -31.87 -6.19
N GLY A 6 -7.61 -32.11 -4.88
CA GLY A 6 -8.91 -32.49 -4.35
C GLY A 6 -9.84 -31.29 -4.15
N ILE A 7 -11.11 -31.41 -4.52
CA ILE A 7 -12.09 -30.33 -4.30
C ILE A 7 -12.20 -29.96 -2.81
N THR A 8 -12.21 -30.96 -1.93
CA THR A 8 -12.24 -30.74 -0.49
C THR A 8 -10.99 -30.01 -0.01
N GLU A 9 -9.82 -30.39 -0.52
CA GLU A 9 -8.55 -29.74 -0.20
C GLU A 9 -8.58 -28.26 -0.64
N ILE A 10 -8.90 -28.01 -1.91
CA ILE A 10 -8.95 -26.68 -2.50
C ILE A 10 -9.85 -25.71 -1.73
N PHE A 11 -10.99 -26.18 -1.24
CA PHE A 11 -11.99 -25.35 -0.54
C PHE A 11 -11.89 -25.43 1.00
N SER A 12 -10.89 -26.10 1.56
CA SER A 12 -10.73 -26.20 3.02
C SER A 12 -9.30 -26.05 3.55
N THR A 13 -8.30 -25.89 2.68
CA THR A 13 -6.91 -25.71 3.13
C THR A 13 -6.39 -24.30 2.93
N PHE A 14 -5.46 -23.93 3.81
CA PHE A 14 -4.78 -22.64 3.86
C PHE A 14 -3.28 -22.84 3.79
N VAL A 15 -2.58 -21.88 3.18
CA VAL A 15 -1.12 -21.90 3.15
C VAL A 15 -0.60 -21.66 4.56
N GLU A 16 0.32 -22.51 4.99
CA GLU A 16 1.19 -22.24 6.12
C GLU A 16 2.59 -21.84 5.60
N PHE A 17 3.16 -20.78 6.17
CA PHE A 17 4.50 -20.32 5.87
C PHE A 17 5.45 -20.68 7.03
N SER A 18 6.68 -21.09 6.69
CA SER A 18 7.78 -21.25 7.63
C SER A 18 8.87 -20.24 7.26
N GLY A 19 8.87 -19.12 7.97
CA GLY A 19 9.61 -17.92 7.54
C GLY A 19 9.11 -17.43 6.18
N ASP A 20 10.04 -17.16 5.26
CA ASP A 20 9.72 -16.59 3.95
C ASP A 20 9.33 -17.64 2.88
N ARG A 21 9.16 -18.90 3.28
CA ARG A 21 8.90 -20.01 2.35
C ARG A 21 7.60 -20.72 2.68
N PHE A 22 6.99 -21.27 1.63
CA PHE A 22 5.89 -22.21 1.76
C PHE A 22 6.33 -23.40 2.63
N ASN A 23 5.50 -23.76 3.61
CA ASN A 23 5.66 -24.97 4.41
C ASN A 23 4.71 -26.06 3.91
N GLU A 24 3.42 -25.91 4.17
CA GLU A 24 2.41 -26.92 3.86
C GLU A 24 1.00 -26.32 3.70
N TRP A 25 0.07 -27.21 3.35
CA TRP A 25 -1.36 -26.91 3.30
C TRP A 25 -2.03 -27.39 4.58
N THR A 26 -2.51 -26.46 5.41
CA THR A 26 -3.23 -26.81 6.64
C THR A 26 -4.74 -26.84 6.40
N SER A 27 -5.41 -27.93 6.78
CA SER A 27 -6.86 -28.07 6.62
C SER A 27 -7.65 -27.46 7.79
N ASP A 28 -8.61 -26.60 7.47
CA ASP A 28 -9.64 -26.17 8.40
C ASP A 28 -10.71 -27.26 8.52
N ARG A 29 -10.79 -27.86 9.72
CA ARG A 29 -11.72 -28.98 10.00
C ARG A 29 -13.19 -28.63 9.77
N ARG A 30 -13.59 -27.38 10.00
CA ARG A 30 -14.98 -26.94 9.84
C ARG A 30 -15.33 -26.83 8.36
N LEU A 31 -14.46 -26.20 7.57
CA LEU A 31 -14.64 -26.12 6.12
C LEU A 31 -14.55 -27.50 5.49
N HIS A 32 -13.59 -28.31 5.90
CA HIS A 32 -13.42 -29.67 5.39
C HIS A 32 -14.69 -30.51 5.57
N ARG A 33 -15.22 -30.56 6.80
CA ARG A 33 -16.48 -31.26 7.09
C ARG A 33 -17.66 -30.65 6.34
N ASN A 34 -17.73 -29.33 6.23
CA ASN A 34 -18.81 -28.68 5.48
C ASN A 34 -18.80 -29.11 4.01
N MET A 35 -17.62 -29.14 3.39
CA MET A 35 -17.46 -29.53 2.00
C MET A 35 -17.83 -31.01 1.78
N LEU A 36 -17.38 -31.92 2.66
CA LEU A 36 -17.79 -33.33 2.62
C LEU A 36 -19.30 -33.48 2.72
N ASN A 37 -19.93 -32.81 3.69
CA ASN A 37 -21.38 -32.85 3.85
C ASN A 37 -22.11 -32.34 2.60
N ARG A 38 -21.58 -31.31 1.91
CA ARG A 38 -22.16 -30.79 0.66
C ARG A 38 -22.02 -31.77 -0.51
N LEU A 39 -20.90 -32.48 -0.59
CA LEU A 39 -20.66 -33.53 -1.59
C LEU A 39 -21.51 -34.79 -1.35
N GLU A 40 -21.76 -35.13 -0.09
CA GLU A 40 -22.61 -36.25 0.31
C GLU A 40 -24.09 -35.93 0.14
N SER A 41 -24.52 -34.73 0.55
CA SER A 41 -25.91 -34.24 0.42
C SER A 41 -26.29 -33.83 -1.01
N ALA A 42 -25.33 -33.84 -1.94
CA ALA A 42 -25.61 -33.70 -3.35
C ALA A 42 -26.41 -34.91 -3.85
N VAL A 43 -27.73 -34.79 -3.79
CA VAL A 43 -28.70 -35.81 -4.23
C VAL A 43 -28.57 -36.11 -5.73
N THR A 44 -27.98 -35.21 -6.52
CA THR A 44 -27.75 -35.37 -7.96
C THR A 44 -26.27 -35.59 -8.26
N ALA A 45 -25.99 -36.53 -9.17
CA ALA A 45 -24.64 -36.82 -9.68
C ALA A 45 -23.92 -35.56 -10.26
N ASP A 46 -24.69 -34.56 -10.65
CA ASP A 46 -24.21 -33.31 -11.26
C ASP A 46 -23.33 -32.47 -10.32
N LEU A 47 -23.62 -32.42 -9.02
CA LEU A 47 -22.84 -31.60 -8.08
C LEU A 47 -21.48 -32.22 -7.74
N ARG A 48 -21.34 -33.54 -7.85
CA ARG A 48 -20.09 -34.26 -7.59
C ARG A 48 -19.08 -34.11 -8.74
N ASN A 49 -19.56 -33.84 -9.95
CA ASN A 49 -18.75 -33.66 -11.16
C ASN A 49 -18.47 -32.20 -11.49
N LEU A 50 -18.83 -31.26 -10.62
CA LEU A 50 -18.57 -29.84 -10.82
C LEU A 50 -17.08 -29.53 -10.86
N SER A 51 -16.70 -28.62 -11.74
CA SER A 51 -15.34 -28.10 -11.77
C SER A 51 -15.07 -27.19 -10.55
N ASN A 52 -13.80 -26.91 -10.27
CA ASN A 52 -13.39 -25.96 -9.24
C ASN A 52 -14.03 -24.58 -9.45
N SER A 53 -14.16 -24.14 -10.71
CA SER A 53 -14.79 -22.88 -11.07
C SER A 53 -16.29 -22.87 -10.73
N ASP A 54 -16.98 -23.99 -10.95
CA ASP A 54 -18.41 -24.10 -10.63
C ASP A 54 -18.65 -24.08 -9.13
N TRP A 55 -17.81 -24.77 -8.35
CA TRP A 55 -17.83 -24.70 -6.89
C TRP A 55 -17.53 -23.29 -6.37
N ALA A 56 -16.59 -22.57 -7.00
CA ALA A 56 -16.32 -21.18 -6.66
C ALA A 56 -17.55 -20.29 -6.92
N LEU A 57 -18.27 -20.50 -8.02
CA LEU A 57 -19.52 -19.80 -8.31
C LEU A 57 -20.63 -20.15 -7.31
N TYR A 58 -20.75 -21.43 -6.94
CA TYR A 58 -21.68 -21.88 -5.91
C TYR A 58 -21.42 -21.14 -4.58
N TRP A 59 -20.16 -21.15 -4.11
CA TRP A 59 -19.80 -20.48 -2.87
C TRP A 59 -19.93 -18.97 -2.96
N HIS A 60 -19.63 -18.34 -4.11
CA HIS A 60 -19.84 -16.91 -4.31
C HIS A 60 -21.32 -16.53 -4.17
N ARG A 61 -22.22 -17.31 -4.78
CA ARG A 61 -23.68 -17.14 -4.60
C ARG A 61 -24.09 -17.33 -3.14
N ALA A 62 -23.56 -18.35 -2.47
CA ALA A 62 -23.83 -18.58 -1.05
C ALA A 62 -23.33 -17.43 -0.16
N TRP A 63 -22.19 -16.84 -0.50
CA TRP A 63 -21.63 -15.68 0.19
C TRP A 63 -22.50 -14.43 0.01
N MET A 64 -23.00 -14.19 -1.21
CA MET A 64 -23.97 -13.11 -1.48
C MET A 64 -25.27 -13.28 -0.67
N ASN A 65 -25.67 -14.53 -0.42
CA ASN A 65 -26.80 -14.89 0.45
C ASN A 65 -26.40 -14.97 1.94
N GLN A 66 -25.30 -14.33 2.34
CA GLN A 66 -24.84 -14.20 3.73
C GLN A 66 -24.52 -15.53 4.44
N SER A 67 -24.13 -16.57 3.70
CA SER A 67 -23.63 -17.80 4.30
C SER A 67 -22.33 -17.55 5.06
N THR A 68 -22.32 -17.92 6.35
CA THR A 68 -21.18 -17.72 7.25
C THR A 68 -19.95 -18.55 6.85
N MET A 69 -20.14 -19.68 6.16
CA MET A 69 -19.05 -20.58 5.75
C MET A 69 -18.48 -20.23 4.37
N ALA A 70 -19.27 -19.58 3.52
CA ALA A 70 -18.91 -19.35 2.12
C ALA A 70 -17.66 -18.48 1.95
N ALA A 71 -17.49 -17.46 2.81
CA ALA A 71 -16.29 -16.64 2.83
C ALA A 71 -15.04 -17.49 3.10
N GLY A 72 -15.10 -18.44 4.03
CA GLY A 72 -13.99 -19.34 4.35
C GLY A 72 -13.61 -20.22 3.17
N HIS A 73 -14.60 -20.83 2.52
CA HIS A 73 -14.37 -21.65 1.31
C HIS A 73 -13.77 -20.86 0.16
N LEU A 74 -14.27 -19.64 -0.10
CA LEU A 74 -13.72 -18.76 -1.15
C LEU A 74 -12.31 -18.28 -0.81
N THR A 75 -12.03 -18.05 0.48
CA THR A 75 -10.68 -17.71 0.94
C THR A 75 -9.73 -18.87 0.66
N ALA A 76 -10.07 -20.09 1.11
CA ALA A 76 -9.28 -21.30 0.87
C ALA A 76 -9.05 -21.54 -0.63
N TYR A 77 -10.09 -21.38 -1.44
CA TYR A 77 -10.01 -21.49 -2.90
C TYR A 77 -8.96 -20.56 -3.51
N LEU A 78 -8.93 -19.30 -3.06
CA LEU A 78 -8.06 -18.26 -3.61
C LEU A 78 -6.63 -18.25 -3.03
N GLN A 79 -6.32 -19.07 -2.01
CA GLN A 79 -4.98 -19.16 -1.42
C GLN A 79 -3.89 -19.43 -2.45
N GLU A 80 -4.12 -20.40 -3.35
CA GLU A 80 -3.14 -20.78 -4.38
C GLU A 80 -2.96 -19.68 -5.43
N THR A 81 -4.05 -19.02 -5.82
CA THR A 81 -3.98 -17.85 -6.72
C THR A 81 -3.18 -16.71 -6.08
N CYS A 82 -3.42 -16.44 -4.80
CA CYS A 82 -2.67 -15.46 -4.01
C CYS A 82 -1.18 -15.78 -4.03
N TYR A 83 -0.80 -16.98 -3.59
CA TYR A 83 0.58 -17.43 -3.52
C TYR A 83 1.35 -17.22 -4.83
N TRP A 84 0.77 -17.59 -5.98
CA TRP A 84 1.45 -17.45 -7.27
C TRP A 84 1.61 -16.00 -7.73
N VAL A 85 0.64 -15.13 -7.41
CA VAL A 85 0.77 -13.69 -7.64
C VAL A 85 1.93 -13.13 -6.81
N ASP A 86 1.96 -13.48 -5.53
CA ASP A 86 2.95 -12.98 -4.57
C ASP A 86 4.36 -13.47 -4.92
N HIS A 87 4.50 -14.75 -5.26
CA HIS A 87 5.76 -15.34 -5.69
C HIS A 87 6.31 -14.68 -6.97
N LYS A 88 5.43 -14.35 -7.92
CA LYS A 88 5.81 -13.63 -9.14
C LYS A 88 6.24 -12.19 -8.86
N LEU A 89 5.64 -11.53 -7.87
CA LEU A 89 6.01 -10.17 -7.48
C LEU A 89 7.31 -10.15 -6.66
N THR A 90 7.50 -11.10 -5.75
CA THR A 90 8.71 -11.28 -4.95
C THR A 90 9.93 -11.51 -5.83
N SER A 91 9.83 -12.42 -6.81
CA SER A 91 10.95 -12.72 -7.73
C SER A 91 11.38 -11.56 -8.62
N ARG A 92 10.52 -10.56 -8.83
CA ARG A 92 10.80 -9.37 -9.66
C ARG A 92 11.39 -8.21 -8.86
N GLN A 93 11.35 -8.27 -7.53
CA GLN A 93 11.75 -7.16 -6.67
C GLN A 93 13.09 -7.47 -6.02
N THR A 94 14.13 -6.76 -6.45
CA THR A 94 15.44 -6.80 -5.82
C THR A 94 15.54 -5.66 -4.79
N GLY A 95 15.96 -5.99 -3.56
CA GLY A 95 16.24 -5.00 -2.51
C GLY A 95 15.03 -4.40 -1.79
N VAL A 96 13.87 -5.07 -1.84
CA VAL A 96 12.67 -4.67 -1.10
C VAL A 96 12.59 -5.44 0.23
N GLN A 97 12.17 -4.77 1.31
CA GLN A 97 12.06 -5.36 2.66
C GLN A 97 10.87 -6.34 2.82
N TYR A 98 10.11 -6.56 1.74
CA TYR A 98 8.91 -7.38 1.76
C TYR A 98 9.24 -8.83 1.45
N SER A 99 8.86 -9.70 2.36
CA SER A 99 8.90 -11.15 2.19
C SER A 99 7.66 -11.65 1.43
N LEU A 100 7.70 -12.91 0.99
CA LEU A 100 6.56 -13.57 0.36
C LEU A 100 5.30 -13.55 1.26
N PRO A 101 5.38 -13.89 2.58
CA PRO A 101 4.24 -13.75 3.49
C PRO A 101 3.64 -12.35 3.55
N ASP A 102 4.44 -11.29 3.46
CA ASP A 102 3.91 -9.92 3.56
C ASP A 102 3.02 -9.57 2.35
N PHE A 103 3.45 -9.94 1.13
CA PHE A 103 2.62 -9.79 -0.05
C PHE A 103 1.34 -10.62 0.05
N PHE A 104 1.45 -11.83 0.58
CA PHE A 104 0.32 -12.70 0.83
C PHE A 104 -0.70 -12.06 1.77
N GLN A 105 -0.26 -11.46 2.87
CA GLN A 105 -1.17 -10.76 3.78
C GLN A 105 -1.85 -9.56 3.12
N ILE A 106 -1.13 -8.77 2.32
CA ILE A 106 -1.70 -7.64 1.58
C ILE A 106 -2.79 -8.11 0.62
N ALA A 107 -2.52 -9.17 -0.15
CA ALA A 107 -3.48 -9.72 -1.09
C ALA A 107 -4.70 -10.34 -0.38
N ILE A 108 -4.50 -11.16 0.66
CA ILE A 108 -5.60 -11.78 1.42
C ILE A 108 -6.48 -10.72 2.10
N ALA A 109 -5.91 -9.63 2.61
CA ALA A 109 -6.68 -8.53 3.18
C ALA A 109 -7.62 -7.86 2.14
N SER A 110 -7.30 -7.94 0.85
CA SER A 110 -8.13 -7.40 -0.24
C SER A 110 -9.28 -8.34 -0.66
N LEU A 111 -9.36 -9.56 -0.13
CA LEU A 111 -10.36 -10.55 -0.52
C LEU A 111 -11.82 -10.06 -0.43
N PRO A 112 -12.25 -9.31 0.60
CA PRO A 112 -13.61 -8.77 0.64
C PRO A 112 -13.92 -7.85 -0.55
N ILE A 113 -12.93 -7.09 -1.02
CA ILE A 113 -13.06 -6.21 -2.20
C ILE A 113 -13.20 -7.06 -3.45
N VAL A 114 -12.41 -8.13 -3.58
CA VAL A 114 -12.50 -9.09 -4.68
C VAL A 114 -13.90 -9.72 -4.74
N LEU A 115 -14.39 -10.26 -3.63
CA LEU A 115 -15.68 -10.95 -3.60
C LEU A 115 -16.85 -10.00 -3.91
N LYS A 116 -16.79 -8.78 -3.39
CA LYS A 116 -17.81 -7.74 -3.65
C LYS A 116 -17.79 -7.23 -5.10
N GLY A 117 -16.61 -7.10 -5.70
CA GLY A 117 -16.44 -6.60 -7.06
C GLY A 117 -16.61 -7.66 -8.15
N TYR A 118 -16.52 -8.95 -7.80
CA TYR A 118 -16.63 -10.03 -8.76
C TYR A 118 -18.05 -10.20 -9.31
N CYS A 119 -18.17 -10.19 -10.64
CA CYS A 119 -19.42 -10.45 -11.34
C CYS A 119 -19.20 -11.54 -12.41
N PRO A 120 -19.79 -12.74 -12.23
CA PRO A 120 -19.64 -13.87 -13.15
C PRO A 120 -20.09 -13.59 -14.59
N LYS A 121 -20.97 -12.60 -14.80
CA LYS A 121 -21.52 -12.26 -16.13
C LYS A 121 -20.48 -11.78 -17.13
N TYR A 122 -19.34 -11.28 -16.65
CA TYR A 122 -18.24 -10.79 -17.49
C TYR A 122 -17.31 -11.92 -17.97
N GLY A 123 -17.62 -13.19 -17.68
CA GLY A 123 -16.94 -14.36 -18.25
C GLY A 123 -15.56 -14.70 -17.65
N ALA A 124 -14.96 -13.82 -16.85
CA ALA A 124 -13.73 -14.13 -16.13
C ALA A 124 -13.99 -15.10 -14.96
N SER A 125 -13.10 -16.08 -14.77
CA SER A 125 -13.11 -16.90 -13.56
C SER A 125 -12.76 -16.05 -12.34
N LEU A 126 -13.23 -16.47 -11.16
CA LEU A 126 -12.93 -15.78 -9.91
C LEU A 126 -11.41 -15.70 -9.67
N GLN A 127 -10.64 -16.73 -10.05
CA GLN A 127 -9.18 -16.73 -9.92
C GLN A 127 -8.52 -15.67 -10.80
N THR A 128 -8.93 -15.56 -12.08
CA THR A 128 -8.37 -14.55 -13.00
C THR A 128 -8.67 -13.15 -12.50
N TYR A 129 -9.91 -12.91 -12.05
CA TYR A 129 -10.30 -11.63 -11.48
C TYR A 129 -9.51 -11.30 -10.21
N ALA A 130 -9.43 -12.25 -9.27
CA ALA A 130 -8.68 -12.09 -8.03
C ALA A 130 -7.19 -11.82 -8.28
N SER A 131 -6.58 -12.54 -9.22
CA SER A 131 -5.16 -12.38 -9.59
C SER A 131 -4.83 -10.96 -10.04
N LEU A 132 -5.72 -10.34 -10.83
CA LEU A 132 -5.58 -8.93 -11.25
C LEU A 132 -5.65 -7.98 -10.06
N ILE A 133 -6.66 -8.14 -9.20
CA ILE A 133 -6.86 -7.27 -8.03
C ILE A 133 -5.70 -7.40 -7.05
N PHE A 134 -5.30 -8.61 -6.68
CA PHE A 134 -4.15 -8.87 -5.81
C PHE A 134 -2.87 -8.20 -6.34
N SER A 135 -2.59 -8.38 -7.63
CA SER A 135 -1.42 -7.77 -8.27
C SER A 135 -1.44 -6.25 -8.21
N ASN A 136 -2.60 -5.64 -8.39
CA ASN A 136 -2.76 -4.18 -8.35
C ASN A 136 -2.67 -3.66 -6.92
N THR A 137 -3.34 -4.29 -5.96
CA THR A 137 -3.29 -3.90 -4.53
C THR A 137 -1.87 -3.95 -3.98
N ILE A 138 -1.11 -5.01 -4.29
CA ILE A 138 0.29 -5.10 -3.84
C ILE A 138 1.13 -3.99 -4.47
N ARG A 139 0.99 -3.75 -5.78
CA ARG A 139 1.75 -2.71 -6.49
C ARG A 139 1.41 -1.31 -5.96
N ASP A 140 0.14 -1.04 -5.70
CA ASP A 140 -0.31 0.23 -5.14
C ASP A 140 0.21 0.43 -3.71
N THR A 141 0.23 -0.63 -2.90
CA THR A 141 0.80 -0.62 -1.54
C THR A 141 2.29 -0.26 -1.56
N LEU A 142 3.05 -0.93 -2.44
CA LEU A 142 4.47 -0.65 -2.63
C LEU A 142 4.74 0.77 -3.16
N ARG A 143 3.88 1.27 -4.05
CA ARG A 143 3.96 2.66 -4.51
C ARG A 143 3.75 3.63 -3.35
N GLN A 144 2.71 3.43 -2.56
CA GLN A 144 2.40 4.29 -1.40
C GLN A 144 3.51 4.28 -0.36
N GLN A 145 4.12 3.12 -0.11
CA GLN A 145 5.26 3.02 0.81
C GLN A 145 6.51 3.67 0.25
N LYS A 146 6.83 3.48 -1.03
CA LYS A 146 7.92 4.21 -1.68
C LYS A 146 7.69 5.73 -1.62
N GLU A 147 6.45 6.19 -1.72
CA GLU A 147 6.07 7.60 -1.52
C GLU A 147 6.20 8.06 -0.07
N ALA A 148 6.07 7.17 0.90
CA ALA A 148 6.32 7.46 2.32
C ALA A 148 7.83 7.48 2.61
N ASP A 149 8.58 6.46 2.17
CA ASP A 149 10.03 6.30 2.37
C ASP A 149 10.87 7.30 1.56
N SER A 150 10.30 7.87 0.50
CA SER A 150 10.93 8.95 -0.28
C SER A 150 10.74 10.34 0.36
N ARG A 151 10.01 10.46 1.47
CA ARG A 151 9.90 11.70 2.21
C ARG A 151 11.16 11.92 3.05
N THR A 152 12.14 12.59 2.46
CA THR A 152 13.19 13.27 3.23
C THR A 152 12.57 14.44 4.00
N ASP A 153 13.21 14.89 5.08
CA ASP A 153 12.78 16.09 5.81
C ASP A 153 12.57 17.29 4.87
N TRP A 154 13.39 17.39 3.82
CA TRP A 154 13.30 18.41 2.77
C TRP A 154 12.11 18.20 1.82
N GLY A 155 11.78 16.94 1.52
CA GLY A 155 10.56 16.59 0.78
C GLY A 155 9.29 16.89 1.58
N LEU A 156 9.30 16.66 2.90
CA LEU A 156 8.23 17.07 3.81
C LEU A 156 8.10 18.59 3.85
N LEU A 157 9.22 19.30 4.04
CA LEU A 157 9.25 20.75 4.07
C LEU A 157 8.71 21.36 2.76
N ARG A 158 9.02 20.77 1.60
CA ARG A 158 8.47 21.22 0.30
C ARG A 158 6.96 21.01 0.18
N LYS A 159 6.42 19.88 0.66
CA LYS A 159 4.99 19.52 0.56
C LYS A 159 4.12 20.17 1.64
N LEU A 160 4.73 20.82 2.62
CA LEU A 160 4.01 21.48 3.69
C LEU A 160 3.12 22.62 3.14
N ILE A 161 2.03 22.97 3.82
CA ILE A 161 1.19 24.12 3.47
C ILE A 161 1.42 25.20 4.53
N GLN A 162 1.41 26.48 4.14
CA GLN A 162 1.74 27.60 5.02
C GLN A 162 0.95 27.56 6.33
N LYS A 163 -0.35 27.23 6.27
CA LYS A 163 -1.22 27.07 7.43
C LYS A 163 -0.68 26.05 8.45
N ARG A 164 -0.23 24.88 7.98
CA ARG A 164 0.36 23.86 8.86
C ARG A 164 1.71 24.30 9.43
N LEU A 165 2.49 25.08 8.68
CA LEU A 165 3.76 25.64 9.18
C LEU A 165 3.47 26.59 10.34
N THR A 166 2.58 27.55 10.12
CA THR A 166 2.24 28.55 11.13
C THR A 166 1.64 27.92 12.37
N GLU A 167 0.72 26.98 12.23
CA GLU A 167 0.10 26.28 13.37
C GLU A 167 1.14 25.49 14.18
N SER A 168 2.08 24.81 13.53
CA SER A 168 3.11 24.02 14.20
C SER A 168 4.10 24.94 14.95
N LEU A 169 4.51 26.05 14.34
CA LEU A 169 5.42 27.02 14.97
C LEU A 169 4.74 27.78 16.13
N GLN A 170 3.44 28.05 16.01
CA GLN A 170 2.63 28.62 17.11
C GLN A 170 2.52 27.66 18.29
N GLN A 171 2.26 26.37 18.03
CA GLN A 171 2.22 25.34 19.07
C GLN A 171 3.58 25.13 19.75
N ALA A 172 4.68 25.38 19.03
CA ALA A 172 6.03 25.39 19.60
C ALA A 172 6.33 26.62 20.48
N GLY A 173 5.39 27.57 20.62
CA GLY A 173 5.54 28.75 21.47
C GLY A 173 6.39 29.87 20.86
N LEU A 174 6.62 29.87 19.54
CA LEU A 174 7.41 30.90 18.86
C LEU A 174 6.62 32.21 18.71
N SER A 175 7.35 33.34 18.73
CA SER A 175 6.76 34.67 18.55
C SER A 175 6.22 34.86 17.13
N VAL A 176 5.23 35.75 16.96
CA VAL A 176 4.64 36.06 15.64
C VAL A 176 5.70 36.57 14.66
N GLU A 177 6.67 37.34 15.14
CA GLU A 177 7.78 37.87 14.34
C GLU A 177 8.71 36.76 13.86
N THR A 178 9.06 35.84 14.76
CA THR A 178 9.88 34.66 14.43
C THR A 178 9.16 33.72 13.46
N ILE A 179 7.84 33.53 13.64
CA ILE A 179 7.01 32.73 12.72
C ILE A 179 7.00 33.35 11.31
N ALA A 180 6.88 34.67 11.21
CA ALA A 180 6.90 35.38 9.93
C ALA A 180 8.25 35.22 9.22
N GLN A 181 9.36 35.27 9.95
CA GLN A 181 10.71 35.01 9.44
C GLN A 181 10.85 33.57 8.92
N TYR A 182 10.39 32.57 9.68
CA TYR A 182 10.41 31.16 9.24
C TYR A 182 9.50 30.91 8.03
N CYS A 183 8.33 31.57 7.97
CA CYS A 183 7.44 31.49 6.82
C CYS A 183 8.08 32.09 5.57
N LEU A 184 8.79 33.21 5.69
CA LEU A 184 9.49 33.84 4.58
C LEU A 184 10.66 32.97 4.11
N ALA A 185 11.49 32.47 5.03
CA ALA A 185 12.58 31.54 4.71
C ALA A 185 12.07 30.28 3.98
N TRP A 186 10.94 29.75 4.43
CA TRP A 186 10.27 28.61 3.80
C TRP A 186 9.73 28.94 2.39
N GLN A 187 9.21 30.16 2.18
CA GLN A 187 8.80 30.63 0.85
C GLN A 187 10.00 30.73 -0.09
N CYS A 188 11.12 31.32 0.35
CA CYS A 188 12.37 31.39 -0.41
C CYS A 188 12.90 29.99 -0.77
N PHE A 189 12.84 29.06 0.19
CA PHE A 189 13.19 27.65 -0.03
C PHE A 189 12.32 27.02 -1.14
N LYS A 190 11.00 27.19 -1.09
CA LYS A 190 10.11 26.66 -2.12
C LYS A 190 10.37 27.27 -3.50
N THR A 191 10.60 28.57 -3.62
CA THR A 191 10.84 29.21 -4.91
C THR A 191 12.10 28.68 -5.60
N LEU A 192 13.18 28.48 -4.83
CA LEU A 192 14.47 28.05 -5.38
C LEU A 192 14.54 26.53 -5.59
N CYS A 193 13.97 25.73 -4.67
CA CYS A 193 13.99 24.27 -4.78
C CYS A 193 12.91 23.70 -5.74
N VAL A 194 11.94 24.51 -6.19
CA VAL A 194 10.98 24.12 -7.24
C VAL A 194 11.54 24.38 -8.65
N SER A 195 12.53 25.27 -8.79
CA SER A 195 13.08 25.71 -10.08
C SER A 195 14.26 24.88 -10.59
N GLY A 196 14.76 23.92 -9.80
CA GLY A 196 15.78 22.96 -10.25
C GLY A 196 15.14 21.77 -10.97
N ASP A 197 15.72 21.36 -12.10
CA ASP A 197 15.33 20.26 -13.02
C ASP A 197 15.29 18.85 -12.41
N THR A 198 14.91 18.72 -11.14
CA THR A 198 14.73 17.42 -10.50
C THR A 198 13.29 16.98 -10.67
N PRO A 199 13.02 15.90 -11.45
CA PRO A 199 11.69 15.36 -11.57
C PRO A 199 11.16 15.00 -10.18
N THR A 200 9.88 15.28 -9.98
CA THR A 200 9.07 15.26 -8.75
C THR A 200 9.15 13.97 -7.91
N THR A 201 9.93 12.99 -8.34
CA THR A 201 10.00 11.61 -7.87
C THR A 201 11.38 11.20 -7.31
N ARG A 202 12.43 12.02 -7.42
CA ARG A 202 13.71 11.75 -6.73
C ARG A 202 13.73 12.46 -5.38
N ARG A 203 14.09 11.69 -4.34
CA ARG A 203 14.37 12.16 -2.97
C ARG A 203 15.03 13.53 -3.02
N LEU A 204 14.36 14.57 -2.49
CA LEU A 204 14.99 15.87 -2.31
C LEU A 204 16.13 15.69 -1.32
N SER A 205 17.35 15.64 -1.83
CA SER A 205 18.56 15.70 -1.03
C SER A 205 18.62 17.05 -0.32
N ARG A 206 19.36 17.07 0.80
CA ARG A 206 19.69 18.31 1.52
C ARG A 206 20.17 19.36 0.50
N PRO A 207 19.67 20.61 0.55
CA PRO A 207 20.16 21.64 -0.35
C PRO A 207 21.67 21.80 -0.17
N ASP A 208 22.38 21.87 -1.29
CA ASP A 208 23.83 22.07 -1.30
C ASP A 208 24.18 23.49 -0.80
N ALA A 209 25.44 23.72 -0.45
CA ALA A 209 25.92 25.01 0.08
C ALA A 209 25.55 26.19 -0.83
N ALA A 210 25.66 26.02 -2.15
CA ALA A 210 25.28 27.03 -3.13
C ALA A 210 23.76 27.34 -3.13
N ILE A 211 22.90 26.34 -2.89
CA ILE A 211 21.45 26.55 -2.81
C ILE A 211 21.10 27.28 -1.52
N TRP A 212 21.78 26.97 -0.41
CA TRP A 212 21.61 27.70 0.85
C TRP A 212 22.04 29.17 0.75
N GLU A 213 23.14 29.46 0.05
CA GLU A 213 23.57 30.83 -0.21
C GLU A 213 22.54 31.59 -1.04
N ALA A 214 21.99 30.98 -2.10
CA ALA A 214 20.94 31.58 -2.89
C ALA A 214 19.64 31.82 -2.09
N ILE A 215 19.25 30.90 -1.20
CA ILE A 215 18.10 31.06 -0.29
C ILE A 215 18.35 32.22 0.67
N ALA A 216 19.53 32.29 1.28
CA ALA A 216 19.87 33.37 2.21
C ALA A 216 19.88 34.74 1.51
N GLN A 217 20.44 34.83 0.30
CA GLN A 217 20.42 36.05 -0.50
C GLN A 217 18.98 36.49 -0.85
N LEU A 218 18.14 35.55 -1.29
CA LEU A 218 16.73 35.83 -1.61
C LEU A 218 15.96 36.28 -0.37
N TYR A 219 16.16 35.60 0.77
CA TYR A 219 15.59 35.98 2.05
C TYR A 219 16.04 37.38 2.46
N ASN A 220 17.32 37.71 2.32
CA ASN A 220 17.88 39.02 2.69
C ASN A 220 17.35 40.16 1.81
N GLN A 221 17.05 39.87 0.55
CA GLN A 221 16.38 40.83 -0.35
C GLN A 221 14.89 41.00 -0.03
N GLN A 222 14.19 39.90 0.27
CA GLN A 222 12.75 39.91 0.51
C GLN A 222 12.39 40.39 1.92
N ARG A 223 13.22 40.11 2.94
CA ARG A 223 13.03 40.59 4.31
C ARG A 223 12.90 42.11 4.31
N LEU A 224 13.80 42.82 3.62
CA LEU A 224 13.80 44.29 3.55
C LEU A 224 12.53 44.88 2.90
N ARG A 225 11.81 44.08 2.11
CA ARG A 225 10.57 44.50 1.43
C ARG A 225 9.29 44.08 2.16
N GLN A 226 9.32 42.99 2.93
CA GLN A 226 8.11 42.36 3.50
C GLN A 226 8.08 42.35 5.03
N LEU A 227 9.24 42.45 5.68
CA LEU A 227 9.41 42.48 7.12
C LEU A 227 10.25 43.73 7.44
N SER A 228 9.61 44.78 7.92
CA SER A 228 10.27 46.03 8.34
C SER A 228 11.60 45.79 9.07
N LEU A 229 12.57 46.69 8.88
CA LEU A 229 14.02 46.73 9.23
C LEU A 229 14.54 46.07 10.55
N THR A 230 13.72 45.42 11.36
CA THR A 230 14.07 44.81 12.66
C THR A 230 14.45 43.33 12.59
N ALA A 231 14.42 42.68 11.42
CA ALA A 231 14.82 41.28 11.30
C ALA A 231 16.35 41.15 11.26
N PRO A 232 16.98 40.34 12.15
CA PRO A 232 18.42 40.18 12.18
C PRO A 232 18.96 39.55 10.90
N GLU A 233 20.21 39.87 10.58
CA GLU A 233 20.88 39.34 9.41
C GLU A 233 21.15 37.83 9.53
N CYS A 234 20.65 37.03 8.59
CA CYS A 234 20.79 35.58 8.62
C CYS A 234 21.95 35.11 7.74
N ASP A 235 22.85 34.34 8.33
CA ASP A 235 23.99 33.69 7.70
C ASP A 235 23.63 32.19 7.46
N PRO A 236 24.27 31.45 6.53
CA PRO A 236 23.92 30.06 6.22
C PRO A 236 24.03 29.10 7.41
N LYS A 237 24.69 29.52 8.49
CA LYS A 237 24.82 28.76 9.74
C LYS A 237 23.62 28.95 10.68
N THR A 238 22.98 30.12 10.67
CA THR A 238 21.80 30.44 11.49
C THR A 238 20.51 29.90 10.88
N LEU A 239 20.45 29.73 9.55
CA LEU A 239 19.34 29.08 8.83
C LEU A 239 19.30 27.54 8.97
N LYS A 240 20.38 26.94 9.49
CA LYS A 240 20.54 25.47 9.63
C LYS A 240 20.10 24.92 11.00
N GLN A 241 19.92 25.78 12.01
CA GLN A 241 19.39 25.40 13.33
C GLN A 241 17.87 25.33 13.29
#